data_AF-A0A9W6L286-F1
#
_entry.id   AF-A0A9W6L286-F1
#
_cell.length_a   1.000
_cell.length_b   1.000
_cell.length_c   1.000
_cell.angle_alpha   90.00
_cell.angle_beta   90.00
_cell.angle_gamma   90.00
#
_symmetry.space_group_name_H-M   'P 1'
#
loop_
_entity.id
_entity.type
_entity.pdbx_description
1 polymer ?
#
loop_
_entity_poly.entity_id
_entity_poly.type
_entity_poly.pdbx_seq_one_letter_code
_entity_poly.pdbx_strand_id
1 'polypeptide(L)'
;MSKVVLRVAQIVGVLVLAGIAISVAVGLVQWILGIALIVAIPVGAYWIYKQVKARKQPPALAAGAPVTLGRSGGATDRRAELEGRAVIDAAGRCGWCGSATLHKDEFGFPTTPLKYHRAEIDAML
;
A
#
# COMPACT_ATOMS: atom_id res chain seq x y z
N MET A 1 -68.89 5.02 -13.76
CA MET A 1 -67.57 5.71 -13.77
C MET A 1 -67.27 6.18 -15.18
N SER A 2 -66.93 7.45 -15.38
CA SER A 2 -66.64 7.97 -16.72
C SER A 2 -65.28 7.46 -17.22
N LYS A 3 -65.15 7.24 -18.53
CA LYS A 3 -63.90 6.81 -19.19
C LYS A 3 -62.71 7.74 -18.87
N VAL A 4 -63.01 9.01 -18.56
CA VAL A 4 -62.04 10.03 -18.17
C VAL A 4 -61.38 9.69 -16.83
N VAL A 5 -62.16 9.33 -15.80
CA VAL A 5 -61.62 8.98 -14.47
C VAL A 5 -60.71 7.75 -14.55
N LEU A 6 -61.07 6.76 -15.37
CA LEU A 6 -60.26 5.55 -15.56
C LEU A 6 -58.90 5.88 -16.22
N ARG A 7 -58.89 6.73 -17.25
CA ARG A 7 -57.65 7.16 -17.92
C ARG A 7 -56.76 7.97 -16.99
N VAL A 8 -57.34 8.87 -16.21
CA VAL A 8 -56.59 9.66 -15.22
C VAL A 8 -55.94 8.74 -14.19
N ALA A 9 -56.67 7.76 -13.65
CA ALA A 9 -56.12 6.78 -12.71
C ALA A 9 -54.97 5.96 -13.32
N GLN A 10 -55.09 5.56 -14.59
CA GLN A 10 -54.05 4.83 -15.32
C GLN A 10 -52.77 5.67 -15.50
N ILE A 11 -52.92 6.93 -15.91
CA ILE A 11 -51.78 7.85 -16.08
C ILE A 11 -51.05 8.06 -14.75
N VAL A 12 -51.81 8.30 -13.67
CA VAL A 12 -51.23 8.47 -12.33
C VAL A 12 -50.51 7.19 -11.91
N GLY A 13 -51.11 6.01 -12.12
CA GLY A 13 -50.49 4.72 -11.82
C GLY A 13 -49.16 4.51 -12.56
N VAL A 14 -49.10 4.84 -13.85
CA VAL A 14 -47.87 4.74 -14.65
C VAL A 14 -46.80 5.72 -14.16
N LEU A 15 -47.18 6.96 -13.84
CA LEU A 15 -46.24 7.97 -13.32
C LEU A 15 -45.64 7.54 -11.97
N VAL A 16 -46.46 7.00 -11.07
CA VAL A 16 -46.00 6.50 -9.77
C VAL A 16 -45.03 5.33 -9.95
N LEU A 17 -45.38 4.35 -10.80
CA LEU A 17 -44.50 3.22 -11.09
C LEU A 17 -43.17 3.65 -11.71
N ALA A 18 -43.21 4.59 -12.66
CA ALA A 18 -42.00 5.17 -13.26
C ALA A 18 -41.15 5.89 -12.21
N GLY A 19 -41.76 6.68 -11.32
CA GLY A 19 -41.06 7.36 -10.24
C GLY A 19 -40.37 6.39 -9.28
N ILE A 20 -41.03 5.30 -8.91
CA ILE A 20 -40.45 4.25 -8.07
C ILE A 20 -39.27 3.59 -8.78
N ALA A 21 -39.43 3.20 -10.05
CA ALA A 21 -38.37 2.56 -10.83
C ALA A 21 -37.12 3.46 -10.94
N ILE A 22 -37.32 4.75 -11.23
CA ILE A 22 -36.24 5.74 -11.30
C ILE A 22 -35.57 5.89 -9.93
N SER A 23 -36.34 5.99 -8.85
CA SER A 23 -35.80 6.15 -7.50
C SER A 23 -34.93 4.97 -7.09
N VAL A 24 -35.35 3.74 -7.41
CA VAL A 24 -34.56 2.52 -7.17
C VAL A 24 -33.28 2.54 -8.00
N ALA A 25 -33.37 2.88 -9.28
CA ALA A 25 -32.19 2.95 -10.16
C ALA A 25 -31.17 3.97 -9.65
N VAL A 26 -31.62 5.18 -9.29
CA VAL A 26 -30.76 6.24 -8.73
C VAL A 26 -30.13 5.78 -7.41
N GLY A 27 -30.92 5.15 -6.53
CA GLY A 27 -30.42 4.62 -5.26
C GLY A 27 -29.31 3.57 -5.46
N LEU A 28 -29.48 2.65 -6.41
CA LEU A 28 -28.46 1.65 -6.75
C LEU A 28 -27.20 2.30 -7.31
N VAL A 29 -27.33 3.26 -8.23
CA VAL A 29 -26.19 3.99 -8.79
C VAL A 29 -25.44 4.73 -7.68
N GLN A 30 -26.14 5.43 -6.80
CA GLN A 30 -25.54 6.15 -5.68
C GLN A 30 -24.82 5.20 -4.70
N TRP A 31 -25.39 4.04 -4.42
CA TRP A 31 -24.76 3.03 -3.57
C TRP A 31 -23.47 2.49 -4.18
N ILE A 32 -23.49 2.15 -5.48
CA ILE A 32 -22.29 1.70 -6.21
C ILE A 32 -21.22 2.79 -6.20
N LEU A 33 -21.59 4.04 -6.48
CA LEU A 33 -20.66 5.17 -6.44
C LEU A 33 -20.08 5.37 -5.04
N GLY A 34 -20.89 5.26 -4.00
CA GLY A 34 -20.44 5.36 -2.60
C GLY A 34 -19.38 4.32 -2.26
N ILE A 35 -19.64 3.05 -2.59
CA ILE A 35 -18.67 1.96 -2.36
C ILE A 35 -17.41 2.17 -3.20
N ALA A 36 -17.56 2.49 -4.48
CA ALA A 36 -16.43 2.74 -5.37
C ALA A 36 -15.53 3.84 -4.82
N LEU A 37 -16.10 4.91 -4.25
CA LEU A 37 -15.36 6.03 -3.69
C LEU A 37 -14.64 5.64 -2.38
N ILE A 38 -15.31 4.88 -1.51
CA ILE A 38 -14.71 4.33 -0.27
C ILE A 38 -13.48 3.47 -0.58
N VAL A 39 -13.52 2.69 -1.67
CA VAL A 39 -12.40 1.83 -2.08
C VAL A 39 -11.35 2.61 -2.87
N ALA A 40 -11.76 3.53 -3.75
CA ALA A 40 -10.86 4.29 -4.61
C ALA A 40 -9.94 5.22 -3.83
N ILE A 41 -10.40 5.80 -2.71
CA ILE A 41 -9.57 6.69 -1.87
C ILE A 41 -8.34 5.95 -1.31
N PRO A 42 -8.46 4.86 -0.53
CA PRO A 42 -7.31 4.18 0.04
C PRO A 42 -6.43 3.54 -1.03
N VAL A 43 -7.02 2.93 -2.06
CA VAL A 43 -6.26 2.31 -3.16
C VAL A 43 -5.48 3.36 -3.95
N GLY A 44 -6.13 4.48 -4.29
CA GLY A 44 -5.51 5.60 -4.99
C GLY A 44 -4.41 6.24 -4.15
N ALA A 45 -4.66 6.48 -2.86
CA ALA A 45 -3.67 7.02 -1.93
C ALA A 45 -2.44 6.10 -1.81
N TYR A 46 -2.65 4.79 -1.66
CA TYR A 46 -1.56 3.81 -1.61
C TYR A 46 -0.77 3.77 -2.92
N TRP A 47 -1.45 3.83 -4.06
CA TRP A 47 -0.79 3.83 -5.37
C TRP A 47 0.08 5.06 -5.58
N ILE A 48 -0.45 6.26 -5.26
CA ILE A 48 0.30 7.51 -5.31
C ILE A 48 1.50 7.46 -4.34
N TYR A 49 1.28 6.97 -3.12
CA TYR A 49 2.35 6.80 -2.14
C TYR A 49 3.49 5.92 -2.68
N LYS A 50 3.16 4.77 -3.29
CA LYS A 50 4.14 3.87 -3.90
C LYS A 50 4.92 4.55 -5.02
N GLN A 51 4.26 5.32 -5.89
CA GLN A 51 4.95 6.05 -6.97
C GLN A 51 5.92 7.09 -6.44
N VAL A 52 5.52 7.88 -5.43
CA VAL A 52 6.37 8.90 -4.83
C VAL A 52 7.57 8.26 -4.12
N LYS A 53 7.37 7.14 -3.42
CA LYS A 53 8.46 6.37 -2.78
C LYS A 53 9.42 5.74 -3.81
N ALA A 54 8.89 5.15 -4.87
CA ALA A 54 9.71 4.57 -5.94
C ALA A 54 10.58 5.62 -6.65
N ARG A 55 10.09 6.86 -6.81
CA ARG A 55 10.89 7.97 -7.35
C ARG A 55 11.98 8.48 -6.41
N LYS A 56 11.87 8.23 -5.11
CA LYS A 56 12.90 8.59 -4.11
C LYS A 56 13.91 7.47 -3.87
N GLN A 57 13.71 6.31 -4.48
CA GLN A 57 14.68 5.24 -4.47
C GLN A 57 15.73 5.60 -5.53
N PRO A 58 16.97 5.93 -5.16
CA PRO A 58 18.01 6.12 -6.18
C PRO A 58 18.09 4.83 -7.01
N PRO A 59 18.37 4.92 -8.32
CA PRO A 59 18.68 3.73 -9.09
C PRO A 59 19.79 3.00 -8.32
N ALA A 60 19.63 1.69 -8.11
CA ALA A 60 20.69 0.87 -7.57
C ALA A 60 21.93 1.13 -8.42
N LEU A 61 22.87 1.92 -7.87
CA LEU A 61 24.15 2.15 -8.49
C LEU A 61 24.71 0.76 -8.76
N ALA A 62 24.99 0.48 -10.02
CA ALA A 62 25.95 -0.53 -10.40
C ALA A 62 27.28 -0.17 -9.72
N ALA A 63 27.44 -0.58 -8.46
CA ALA A 63 28.65 -0.40 -7.70
C ALA A 63 29.52 -1.62 -8.00
N GLY A 64 30.57 -1.37 -8.78
CA GLY A 64 31.51 -2.36 -9.23
C GLY A 64 32.13 -3.20 -8.11
N ALA A 65 32.62 -4.36 -8.51
CA ALA A 65 33.49 -5.19 -7.71
C ALA A 65 34.64 -4.38 -7.10
N PRO A 66 35.02 -4.72 -5.85
CA PRO A 66 36.36 -5.29 -5.72
C PRO A 66 36.36 -6.59 -4.92
N VAL A 67 37.17 -7.52 -5.40
CA VAL A 67 37.57 -8.78 -4.78
C VAL A 67 38.32 -8.49 -3.47
N THR A 68 37.99 -9.17 -2.37
CA THR A 68 38.97 -9.56 -1.34
C THR A 68 38.65 -10.97 -0.82
N LEU A 69 39.73 -11.70 -0.55
CA LEU A 69 39.81 -13.14 -0.33
C LEU A 69 39.27 -13.59 1.03
N GLY A 70 38.59 -14.74 1.01
CA GLY A 70 38.84 -15.83 1.96
C GLY A 70 38.11 -15.81 3.31
N ARG A 71 36.99 -16.54 3.39
CA ARG A 71 36.79 -17.64 4.34
C ARG A 71 35.53 -18.41 3.95
N SER A 72 35.65 -19.71 3.73
CA SER A 72 34.54 -20.64 3.54
C SER A 72 33.77 -20.83 4.86
N GLY A 73 32.95 -19.85 5.23
CA GLY A 73 31.82 -20.04 6.13
C GLY A 73 30.58 -20.29 5.29
N GLY A 74 29.72 -21.22 5.68
CA GLY A 74 28.51 -21.54 4.91
C GLY A 74 27.60 -20.30 4.75
N ALA A 75 26.62 -20.36 3.83
CA ALA A 75 25.63 -19.28 3.67
C ALA A 75 24.98 -18.86 5.01
N THR A 76 24.88 -19.79 5.97
CA THR A 76 24.43 -19.54 7.34
C THR A 76 25.39 -18.65 8.14
N ASP A 77 26.71 -18.85 8.02
CA ASP A 77 27.72 -18.05 8.72
C ASP A 77 27.74 -16.62 8.16
N ARG A 78 27.59 -16.49 6.84
CA ARG A 78 27.50 -15.18 6.19
C ARG A 78 26.24 -14.42 6.61
N ARG A 79 25.09 -15.11 6.71
CA ARG A 79 23.86 -14.51 7.21
C ARG A 79 24.02 -14.01 8.65
N ALA A 80 24.58 -14.84 9.55
CA ALA A 80 24.79 -14.45 10.94
C ALA A 80 25.71 -13.23 11.08
N GLU A 81 26.77 -13.14 10.26
CA GLU A 81 27.66 -11.97 10.22
C GLU A 81 26.91 -10.69 9.79
N LEU A 82 26.12 -10.76 8.72
CA LEU A 82 25.37 -9.62 8.20
C LEU A 82 24.27 -9.16 9.17
N GLU A 83 23.54 -10.10 9.75
CA GLU A 83 22.52 -9.81 10.75
C GLU A 83 23.11 -9.21 12.03
N GLY A 84 24.30 -9.68 12.43
CA GLY A 84 25.04 -9.13 13.58
C GLY A 84 25.49 -7.69 13.42
N ARG A 85 25.65 -7.21 12.17
CA ARG A 85 25.91 -5.79 11.87
C ARG A 85 24.66 -4.93 11.91
N ALA A 86 23.48 -5.51 11.67
CA ALA A 86 22.20 -4.80 11.67
C ALA A 86 21.60 -4.70 13.09
N VAL A 87 22.40 -4.18 14.02
CA VAL A 87 22.01 -3.88 15.42
C VAL A 87 22.34 -2.43 15.75
N ILE A 88 21.86 -1.93 16.89
CA ILE A 88 22.21 -0.58 17.36
C ILE A 88 23.65 -0.59 17.91
N ASP A 89 24.49 0.34 17.45
CA ASP A 89 25.87 0.52 17.90
C ASP A 89 25.93 1.15 19.31
N ALA A 90 27.13 1.17 19.90
CA ALA A 90 27.33 1.77 21.22
C ALA A 90 27.04 3.29 21.28
N ALA A 91 26.99 3.96 20.13
CA ALA A 91 26.63 5.37 20.01
C ALA A 91 25.12 5.59 19.77
N GLY A 92 24.31 4.54 19.82
CA GLY A 92 22.87 4.60 19.59
C GLY A 92 22.45 4.72 18.13
N ARG A 93 23.35 4.48 17.18
CA ARG A 93 23.09 4.54 15.73
C ARG A 93 22.86 3.14 15.16
N CYS A 94 22.26 3.08 13.98
CA CYS A 94 22.18 1.82 13.24
C CYS A 94 23.58 1.36 12.81
N GLY A 95 24.01 0.17 13.24
CA GLY A 95 25.28 -0.44 12.87
C GLY A 95 25.40 -0.83 11.39
N TRP A 96 24.27 -0.89 10.67
CA TRP A 96 24.24 -1.18 9.23
C TRP A 96 24.45 0.07 8.38
N CYS A 97 23.61 1.10 8.54
CA CYS A 97 23.62 2.31 7.70
C CYS A 97 24.14 3.58 8.40
N GLY A 98 24.50 3.51 9.69
CA GLY A 98 25.02 4.64 10.46
C GLY A 98 23.97 5.68 10.89
N SER A 99 22.68 5.46 10.61
CA SER A 99 21.61 6.40 10.96
C SER A 99 21.52 6.62 12.48
N ALA A 100 21.54 7.89 12.91
CA ALA A 100 21.23 8.29 14.28
C ALA A 100 19.72 8.38 14.57
N THR A 101 18.88 8.24 13.53
CA THR A 101 17.42 8.21 13.67
C THR A 101 16.90 6.78 13.71
N LEU A 102 15.89 6.55 14.53
CA LEU A 102 15.24 5.26 14.67
C LEU A 102 14.57 4.86 13.35
N HIS A 103 14.84 3.63 12.91
CA HIS A 103 14.18 3.07 11.74
C HIS A 103 12.68 2.94 12.00
N LYS A 104 11.90 3.20 10.94
CA LYS A 104 10.46 3.07 10.95
C LYS A 104 10.03 2.06 9.90
N ASP A 105 9.01 1.27 10.22
CA ASP A 105 8.37 0.40 9.25
C ASP A 105 7.52 1.19 8.24
N GLU A 106 6.83 0.47 7.36
CA GLU A 106 5.99 1.05 6.32
C GLU A 106 4.79 1.86 6.85
N PHE A 107 4.41 1.66 8.11
CA PHE A 107 3.33 2.37 8.79
C PHE A 107 3.85 3.49 9.69
N GLY A 108 5.17 3.68 9.77
CA GLY A 108 5.79 4.72 10.58
C GLY A 108 6.08 4.31 12.03
N PHE A 109 5.85 3.05 12.41
CA PHE A 109 6.17 2.57 13.75
C PHE A 109 7.67 2.26 13.87
N PRO A 110 8.26 2.48 15.05
CA PRO A 110 9.60 2.00 15.39
C PRO A 110 9.85 0.55 14.98
N THR A 111 10.96 0.31 14.28
CA THR A 111 11.40 -1.04 13.92
C THR A 111 12.89 -1.23 14.21
N THR A 112 13.31 -2.48 14.37
CA THR A 112 14.71 -2.81 14.59
C THR A 112 15.52 -2.64 13.30
N PRO A 113 16.82 -2.31 13.39
CA PRO A 113 17.69 -2.22 12.21
C PRO A 113 17.69 -3.51 11.39
N LEU A 114 17.72 -4.67 12.04
CA LEU A 114 17.64 -5.98 11.40
C LEU A 114 16.37 -6.14 10.54
N LYS A 115 15.21 -5.78 11.08
CA LYS A 115 13.94 -5.88 10.34
C LYS A 115 13.91 -4.87 9.18
N TYR A 116 14.46 -3.67 9.37
CA TYR A 116 14.50 -2.63 8.35
C TYR A 116 15.39 -3.00 7.16
N HIS A 117 16.55 -3.62 7.41
CA HIS A 117 17.54 -3.97 6.38
C HIS A 117 17.45 -5.43 5.91
N ARG A 118 16.37 -6.16 6.26
CA ARG A 118 16.23 -7.59 5.93
C ARG A 118 16.40 -7.88 4.44
N ALA A 119 15.78 -7.07 3.59
CA ALA A 119 15.87 -7.22 2.13
C ALA A 119 17.29 -6.96 1.60
N GLU A 120 18.04 -6.02 2.21
CA GLU A 120 19.43 -5.74 1.84
C GLU A 120 20.36 -6.89 2.25
N ILE A 121 20.14 -7.45 3.43
CA ILE A 121 20.87 -8.63 3.92
C ILE A 121 20.59 -9.83 3.02
N ASP A 122 19.33 -10.10 2.70
CA ASP A 122 18.93 -11.22 1.86
C ASP A 122 19.47 -11.09 0.42
N ALA A 123 19.68 -9.87 -0.08
CA ALA A 123 20.31 -9.62 -1.38
C ALA A 123 21.83 -9.85 -1.40
N MET A 124 22.48 -9.96 -0.23
CA MET A 124 23.92 -10.19 -0.09
C MET A 124 24.28 -11.65 0.25
N LEU A 125 23.27 -12.55 0.26
CA LEU A 125 23.40 -13.99 0.51
C LEU A 125 23.27 -14.79 -0.79
#